data_AF-A0A0F9DF23-F1
#
_entry.id   AF-A0A0F9DF23-F1
#
_cell.length_a   1.000
_cell.length_b   1.000
_cell.length_c   1.000
_cell.angle_alpha   90.00
_cell.angle_beta   90.00
_cell.angle_gamma   90.00
#
_symmetry.space_group_name_H-M   'P 1'
#
loop_
_entity.id
_entity.type
_entity.pdbx_description
1 polymer ?
#
loop_
_entity_poly.entity_id
_entity_poly.type
_entity_poly.pdbx_seq_one_letter_code
_entity_poly.pdbx_strand_id
1 'polypeptide(L)' 'LHHGTQTNKVANFCLVTTKYKYTTQSITMSLRHTRCENEVDNLDTSQTLRFISPTTLTYSVENSDVLCQFELQR' A
#
# COMPACT_ATOMS: atom_id res chain seq x y z
N LEU A 1 -15.06 -16.29 34.68
CA LEU A 1 -15.39 -14.88 34.32
C LEU A 1 -15.29 -14.74 32.81
N HIS A 2 -16.22 -13.98 32.23
CA HIS A 2 -16.64 -14.01 30.84
C HIS A 2 -15.54 -13.83 29.80
N HIS A 3 -15.71 -14.59 28.71
CA HIS A 3 -15.25 -14.31 27.36
C HIS A 3 -15.45 -12.83 27.03
N GLY A 4 -14.35 -12.07 26.99
CA GLY A 4 -14.36 -10.77 26.37
C GLY A 4 -14.47 -10.98 24.87
N THR A 5 -15.67 -10.79 24.32
CA THR A 5 -15.85 -10.64 22.87
C THR A 5 -14.94 -9.49 22.44
N GLN A 6 -13.79 -9.80 21.85
CA GLN A 6 -12.92 -8.80 21.26
C GLN A 6 -13.63 -8.34 20.00
N THR A 7 -14.44 -7.30 20.11
CA THR A 7 -14.97 -6.60 18.95
C THR A 7 -13.78 -5.95 18.28
N ASN A 8 -13.13 -6.66 17.36
CA ASN A 8 -12.23 -6.03 16.41
C ASN A 8 -13.08 -5.00 15.67
N LYS A 9 -12.96 -3.72 16.06
CA LYS A 9 -13.54 -2.61 15.30
C LYS A 9 -12.94 -2.72 13.90
N VAL A 10 -13.70 -3.29 12.97
CA VAL A 10 -13.39 -3.21 11.55
C VAL A 10 -13.26 -1.71 11.26
N ALA A 11 -12.14 -1.31 10.67
CA ALA A 11 -11.83 0.10 10.50
C ALA A 11 -12.88 0.77 9.59
N ASN A 12 -13.62 1.74 10.13
CA ASN A 12 -14.56 2.56 9.37
C ASN A 12 -13.79 3.65 8.60
N PHE A 13 -13.45 3.35 7.35
CA PHE A 13 -12.91 4.33 6.41
C PHE A 13 -14.03 5.01 5.64
N CYS A 14 -14.04 6.34 5.60
CA CYS A 14 -15.05 7.12 4.86
C CYS A 14 -14.56 7.52 3.48
N LEU A 15 -13.24 7.60 3.30
CA LEU A 15 -12.64 7.99 2.03
C LEU A 15 -11.36 7.19 1.81
N VAL A 16 -11.26 6.58 0.64
CA VAL A 16 -10.01 5.99 0.15
C VAL A 16 -9.59 6.79 -1.06
N THR A 17 -8.47 7.51 -0.94
CA THR A 17 -7.90 8.29 -2.04
C THR A 17 -6.71 7.57 -2.61
N THR A 18 -6.71 7.38 -3.92
CA THR A 18 -5.57 6.81 -4.66
C THR A 18 -4.83 7.92 -5.39
N LYS A 19 -3.51 7.97 -5.23
CA LYS A 19 -2.63 8.87 -5.95
C LYS A 19 -1.57 8.07 -6.69
N TYR A 20 -1.37 8.40 -7.97
CA TYR A 20 -0.29 7.84 -8.77
C TYR A 20 0.78 8.90 -9.02
N LYS A 21 2.05 8.49 -8.89
CA LYS A 21 3.21 9.27 -9.32
C LYS A 21 3.98 8.44 -10.34
N TYR A 22 4.14 9.02 -11.52
CA TYR A 22 4.86 8.41 -12.63
C TYR A 22 6.21 9.10 -12.81
N THR A 23 7.25 8.32 -13.05
CA THR A 23 8.55 8.78 -13.53
C THR A 23 9.00 7.89 -14.69
N THR A 24 10.10 8.24 -15.34
CA THR A 24 10.69 7.39 -16.38
C THR A 24 11.16 6.02 -15.86
N GLN A 25 11.35 5.87 -14.56
CA GLN A 25 11.95 4.68 -13.94
C GLN A 25 11.02 4.03 -12.90
N SER A 26 9.85 4.60 -12.62
CA SER A 26 8.96 4.06 -11.59
C SER A 26 7.51 4.48 -11.73
N ILE A 27 6.64 3.65 -11.17
CA ILE A 27 5.24 3.97 -10.87
C ILE A 27 5.05 3.76 -9.38
N THR A 28 4.65 4.80 -8.66
CA THR A 28 4.29 4.72 -7.25
C THR A 28 2.80 4.99 -7.10
N MET A 29 2.10 4.05 -6.47
CA MET A 29 0.70 4.19 -6.06
C MET A 29 0.66 4.39 -4.54
N SER A 30 0.03 5.46 -4.09
CA SER A 30 -0.22 5.71 -2.67
C SER A 30 -1.73 5.68 -2.42
N LEU A 31 -2.14 4.91 -1.42
CA LEU A 31 -3.49 4.84 -0.90
C LEU A 31 -3.52 5.57 0.44
N ARG A 32 -4.41 6.54 0.57
CA ARG A 32 -4.73 7.21 1.82
C ARG A 32 -6.11 6.79 2.27
N HIS A 33 -6.18 6.10 3.39
CA HIS A 33 -7.43 5.71 4.01
C HIS A 33 -7.75 6.71 5.13
N THR A 34 -8.75 7.56 4.88
CA THR A 34 -9.21 8.54 5.85
C THR A 34 -10.34 7.94 6.69
N ARG A 35 -10.18 7.98 8.01
CA ARG A 35 -11.23 7.49 8.94
C ARG A 35 -12.35 8.51 9.11
N CYS A 36 -13.55 7.99 9.33
CA CYS A 36 -14.75 8.81 9.52
C CYS A 36 -14.75 9.62 10.82
N GLU A 37 -14.21 9.03 11.89
CA GLU A 37 -14.40 9.52 13.26
C GLU A 37 -13.14 10.19 13.83
N ASN A 38 -11.95 9.82 13.35
CA ASN A 38 -10.68 10.29 13.90
C ASN A 38 -9.57 10.27 12.84
N GLU A 39 -9.13 11.44 12.36
CA GLU A 39 -8.10 11.55 11.33
C GLU A 39 -6.69 11.15 11.79
N VAL A 40 -6.44 11.06 13.11
CA VAL A 40 -5.13 10.67 13.66
C VAL A 40 -4.81 9.20 13.34
N ASP A 41 -5.83 8.38 13.10
CA ASP A 41 -5.69 6.95 12.78
C ASP A 41 -5.78 6.67 11.26
N ASN A 42 -5.52 7.69 10.43
CA ASN A 42 -5.44 7.52 8.98
C ASN A 42 -4.33 6.54 8.62
N LEU A 43 -4.60 5.70 7.63
CA LEU A 43 -3.64 4.69 7.16
C LEU A 43 -3.19 5.05 5.75
N ASP A 44 -1.93 5.43 5.63
CA ASP A 44 -1.26 5.64 4.35
C ASP A 44 -0.46 4.38 3.99
N THR A 45 -0.67 3.86 2.79
CA THR A 45 0.12 2.74 2.25
C THR A 45 0.61 3.09 0.86
N SER A 46 1.88 2.82 0.56
CA SER A 46 2.45 3.06 -0.76
C SER A 46 2.99 1.77 -1.37
N GLN A 47 2.85 1.63 -2.69
CA GLN A 47 3.39 0.54 -3.47
C GLN A 47 4.17 1.11 -4.64
N THR A 48 5.33 0.55 -4.94
CA THR A 48 6.18 1.05 -6.02
C THR A 48 6.64 -0.08 -6.93
N LEU A 49 6.38 0.10 -8.23
CA LEU A 49 7.03 -0.61 -9.31
C LEU A 49 8.22 0.23 -9.80
N ARG A 50 9.42 -0.34 -9.87
CA ARG A 50 10.60 0.29 -10.48
C ARG A 50 11.07 -0.51 -11.67
N PHE A 51 11.36 0.19 -12.77
CA PHE A 51 11.95 -0.38 -13.97
C PHE A 51 13.47 -0.35 -13.81
N ILE A 52 14.08 -1.52 -13.62
CA ILE A 52 15.53 -1.64 -13.40
C ILE A 52 16.26 -1.72 -14.75
N SER A 53 15.66 -2.45 -15.70
CA SER A 53 16.16 -2.61 -17.06
C SER A 53 14.97 -2.81 -18.02
N PRO A 54 15.18 -2.88 -19.33
CA PRO A 54 14.11 -3.20 -20.28
C PRO A 54 13.41 -4.55 -20.03
N THR A 55 14.03 -5.45 -19.27
CA THR A 55 13.52 -6.81 -19.01
C THR A 55 13.31 -7.11 -17.54
N THR A 56 13.60 -6.18 -16.65
CA THR A 56 13.59 -6.42 -15.20
C THR A 56 12.88 -5.28 -14.49
N LEU A 57 11.96 -5.64 -13.58
CA LEU A 57 11.31 -4.69 -12.69
C LEU A 57 11.29 -5.22 -11.25
N THR A 58 11.20 -4.30 -10.31
CA THR A 58 11.00 -4.63 -8.88
C THR A 58 9.70 -4.03 -8.37
N TYR A 59 9.00 -4.78 -7.53
CA TYR A 59 7.82 -4.36 -6.80
C TYR A 59 8.10 -4.34 -5.30
N SER A 60 7.66 -3.29 -4.62
CA SER A 60 7.80 -3.14 -3.17
C SER A 60 6.56 -2.48 -2.57
N VAL A 61 6.29 -2.82 -1.31
CA VAL A 61 5.25 -2.17 -0.48
C VAL A 61 5.95 -1.44 0.66
N GLU A 62 5.54 -0.21 0.93
CA GLU A 62 6.06 0.59 2.04
C GLU A 62 5.80 -0.12 3.38
N ASN A 63 6.80 -0.06 4.28
CA ASN A 63 6.79 -0.75 5.57
C ASN A 63 6.62 -2.29 5.47
N SER A 64 6.99 -2.88 4.34
CA SER A 64 7.09 -4.32 4.17
C SER A 64 8.54 -4.71 3.87
N ASP A 65 8.99 -5.84 4.43
CA ASP A 65 10.29 -6.45 4.11
C ASP A 65 10.25 -7.25 2.80
N VAL A 66 9.11 -7.25 2.10
CA VAL A 66 8.91 -7.97 0.84
C VAL A 66 9.32 -7.11 -0.35
N LEU A 67 10.32 -7.58 -1.10
CA LEU A 67 10.72 -7.08 -2.39
C LEU A 67 10.58 -8.20 -3.43
N CYS A 68 9.74 -7.98 -4.44
CA CYS A 68 9.59 -8.94 -5.54
C CYS A 68 10.35 -8.43 -6.76
N GLN A 69 11.21 -9.26 -7.35
CA GLN A 69 11.86 -8.99 -8.63
C GLN A 69 11.22 -9.86 -9.71
N PHE A 70 10.95 -9.24 -10.85
CA PHE A 70 10.34 -9.89 -12.01
C PHE A 70 11.25 -9.71 -13.21
N GLU A 71 11.41 -10.78 -13.97
CA GLU A 71 12.21 -10.81 -15.18
C GLU A 71 11.37 -11.33 -16.33
N LEU A 72 11.49 -10.68 -17.49
CA LEU A 72 10.84 -11.09 -18.71
C LEU A 72 11.36 -12.46 -19.14
N GLN A 73 10.48 -13.47 -19.09
CA GLN A 73 10.76 -14.79 -19.67
C GLN A 73 10.60 -14.69 -21.20
N ARG A 74 11.61 -15.12 -21.94
CA ARG A 74 11.62 -15.18 -23.40
C ARG A 74 11.46 -16.61 -23.89
#